data_AF-A0A7S0BSA1-F1
#
_entry.id   AF-A0A7S0BSA1-F1
#
_cell.length_a   1.000
_cell.length_b   1.000
_cell.length_c   1.000
_cell.angle_alpha   90.00
_cell.angle_beta   90.00
_cell.angle_gamma   90.00
#
_symmetry.space_group_name_H-M   'P 1'
#
loop_
_entity.id
_entity.type
_entity.pdbx_description
1 polymer ?
#
loop_
_entity_poly.entity_id
_entity_poly.type
_entity_poly.pdbx_seq_one_letter_code
_entity_poly.pdbx_strand_id
1 'polypeptide(L)'
;IPDAFVPVVKFVLDGIRIDLISAIIPQAEIPAELDSLSPNSDLFLKMDSSSRQGINAMRISREVIRLVPDEDAFRSTLRAVKLWARRRGVYSNILGYLGGISWTIMTAKVCTIFHPSPPAVLLYKFFQLFSYWDWPRPVVLAELEFEPQSPDLREWNPDLYPSDRRHVMPI
;
A
#
# COMPACT_ATOMS: atom_id res chain seq x y z
N ILE A 1 6.37 -19.78 -8.28
CA ILE A 1 5.21 -19.51 -9.16
C ILE A 1 5.63 -18.44 -10.14
N PRO A 2 6.22 -18.85 -11.28
CA PRO A 2 6.81 -17.92 -12.25
C PRO A 2 5.75 -17.10 -13.00
N ASP A 3 4.58 -17.67 -13.28
CA ASP A 3 3.51 -17.03 -14.08
C ASP A 3 2.54 -16.16 -13.25
N ALA A 4 2.86 -15.87 -11.99
CA ALA A 4 2.05 -14.97 -11.16
C ALA A 4 2.26 -13.52 -11.60
N PHE A 5 1.29 -12.64 -11.31
CA PHE A 5 1.40 -11.20 -11.58
C PHE A 5 2.72 -10.63 -11.04
N VAL A 6 3.12 -11.04 -9.83
CA VAL A 6 4.48 -10.89 -9.31
C VAL A 6 5.06 -12.30 -9.09
N PRO A 7 6.14 -12.68 -9.79
CA PRO A 7 6.81 -13.95 -9.57
C PRO A 7 7.23 -14.12 -8.10
N VAL A 8 6.84 -15.25 -7.52
CA VAL A 8 7.04 -15.52 -6.08
C VAL A 8 7.50 -16.95 -5.84
N VAL A 9 8.50 -17.12 -4.97
CA VAL A 9 8.94 -18.41 -4.43
C VAL A 9 8.32 -18.58 -3.05
N LYS A 10 7.47 -19.59 -2.90
CA LYS A 10 6.81 -19.89 -1.62
C LYS A 10 7.46 -21.12 -0.99
N PHE A 11 7.90 -21.01 0.25
CA PHE A 11 8.53 -22.12 0.97
C PHE A 11 8.25 -22.05 2.47
N VAL A 12 8.63 -23.11 3.19
CA VAL A 12 8.56 -23.16 4.65
C VAL A 12 9.98 -23.27 5.18
N LEU A 13 10.35 -22.37 6.08
CA LEU A 13 11.62 -22.38 6.79
C LEU A 13 11.33 -22.37 8.29
N ASP A 14 11.82 -23.36 9.03
CA ASP A 14 11.59 -23.51 10.48
C ASP A 14 10.10 -23.40 10.89
N GLY A 15 9.21 -23.97 10.06
CA GLY A 15 7.76 -23.92 10.28
C GLY A 15 7.08 -22.60 9.90
N ILE A 16 7.83 -21.61 9.43
CA ILE A 16 7.32 -20.30 9.00
C ILE A 16 7.12 -20.33 7.48
N ARG A 17 5.91 -19.99 7.03
CA ARG A 17 5.62 -19.80 5.60
C ARG A 17 6.21 -18.48 5.12
N ILE A 18 7.04 -18.54 4.08
CA ILE A 18 7.73 -17.40 3.49
C ILE A 18 7.34 -17.30 2.02
N ASP A 19 6.92 -16.09 1.63
CA ASP A 19 6.73 -15.69 0.23
C ASP A 19 7.91 -14.77 -0.14
N LEU A 20 8.84 -15.27 -0.95
CA LEU A 20 10.02 -14.55 -1.42
C LEU A 20 9.80 -14.00 -2.83
N ILE A 21 9.96 -12.70 -2.96
CA ILE A 21 9.88 -11.98 -4.23
C ILE A 21 11.28 -11.46 -4.56
N SER A 22 11.65 -11.51 -5.84
CA SER A 22 12.91 -10.96 -6.34
C SER A 22 12.65 -9.75 -7.23
N ALA A 23 13.53 -8.77 -7.13
CA ALA A 23 13.56 -7.62 -8.03
C ALA A 23 15.01 -7.37 -8.45
N ILE A 24 15.21 -7.17 -9.75
CA ILE A 24 16.51 -6.91 -10.35
C ILE A 24 16.66 -5.39 -10.50
N ILE A 25 17.70 -4.85 -9.89
CA ILE A 25 18.08 -3.44 -9.99
C ILE A 25 19.20 -3.34 -11.04
N PRO A 26 19.10 -2.46 -12.05
CA PRO A 26 20.07 -2.36 -13.14
C PRO A 26 21.34 -1.60 -12.72
N GLN A 27 21.98 -2.06 -11.64
CA GLN A 27 23.24 -1.55 -11.09
C GLN A 27 24.11 -2.72 -10.63
N ALA A 28 25.43 -2.52 -10.61
CA ALA A 28 26.38 -3.53 -10.17
C ALA A 28 26.31 -3.81 -8.66
N GLU A 29 25.86 -2.82 -7.90
CA GLU A 29 25.75 -2.88 -6.45
C GLU A 29 24.35 -2.42 -6.02
N ILE A 30 23.86 -2.97 -4.91
CA ILE A 30 22.58 -2.55 -4.33
C ILE A 30 22.80 -1.19 -3.64
N PRO A 31 22.01 -0.15 -3.96
CA PRO A 31 22.10 1.14 -3.28
C PRO A 31 22.00 0.99 -1.76
N ALA A 32 22.87 1.69 -1.03
CA ALA A 32 22.78 1.77 0.43
C ALA A 32 21.47 2.42 0.89
N GLU A 33 20.98 3.39 0.10
CA GLU A 33 19.74 4.11 0.36
C GLU A 33 18.66 3.73 -0.64
N LEU A 34 17.56 3.20 -0.11
CA LEU A 34 16.39 2.79 -0.88
C LEU A 34 15.60 3.98 -1.45
N ASP A 35 15.87 5.21 -1.03
CA ASP A 35 15.25 6.43 -1.58
C ASP A 35 15.63 6.64 -3.05
N SER A 36 16.72 6.02 -3.50
CA SER A 36 17.11 5.89 -4.91
C SER A 36 16.14 5.03 -5.74
N LEU A 37 15.15 4.36 -5.13
CA LEU A 37 14.09 3.58 -5.77
C LEU A 37 12.73 4.28 -5.73
N SER A 38 12.70 5.62 -5.68
CA SER A 38 11.47 6.42 -5.85
C SER A 38 10.87 6.22 -7.25
N PRO A 39 9.56 6.44 -7.47
CA PRO A 39 8.91 6.08 -8.73
C PRO A 39 9.44 6.91 -9.91
N ASN A 40 9.97 8.10 -9.62
CA ASN A 40 10.50 9.03 -10.61
C ASN A 40 12.03 8.95 -10.72
N SER A 41 12.68 8.04 -9.99
CA SER A 41 14.12 7.84 -10.11
C SER A 41 14.48 7.14 -11.43
N ASP A 42 15.57 7.58 -12.07
CA ASP A 42 16.14 6.92 -13.26
C ASP A 42 16.36 5.42 -13.05
N LEU A 43 16.67 5.02 -11.81
CA LEU A 43 16.90 3.64 -11.45
C LEU A 43 15.62 2.81 -11.52
N PHE A 44 14.53 3.32 -10.95
CA PHE A 44 13.21 2.68 -10.99
C PHE A 44 12.67 2.56 -12.43
N LEU A 45 12.87 3.61 -13.24
CA LEU A 45 12.42 3.63 -14.64
C LEU A 45 13.14 2.58 -15.51
N LYS A 46 14.39 2.23 -15.19
CA LYS A 46 15.17 1.21 -15.90
C LYS A 46 14.86 -0.22 -15.47
N MET A 47 14.09 -0.42 -14.40
CA MET A 47 13.69 -1.75 -13.94
C MET A 47 12.57 -2.34 -14.80
N ASP A 48 12.62 -3.65 -15.03
CA ASP A 48 11.52 -4.36 -15.67
C ASP A 48 10.24 -4.29 -14.81
N SER A 49 9.08 -4.56 -15.44
CA SER A 49 7.78 -4.43 -14.79
C SER A 49 7.61 -5.37 -13.59
N SER A 50 8.16 -6.59 -13.64
CA SER A 50 8.10 -7.54 -12.52
C SER A 50 8.94 -7.04 -11.34
N SER A 51 10.15 -6.55 -11.60
CA SER A 51 11.02 -5.99 -10.57
C SER A 51 10.42 -4.73 -9.93
N ARG A 52 9.83 -3.82 -10.71
CA ARG A 52 9.09 -2.65 -10.20
C ARG A 52 7.94 -3.06 -9.28
N GLN A 53 7.15 -4.07 -9.67
CA GLN A 53 6.07 -4.56 -8.84
C GLN A 53 6.57 -5.26 -7.56
N GLY A 54 7.67 -6.00 -7.66
CA GLY A 54 8.28 -6.69 -6.52
C GLY A 54 8.74 -5.76 -5.41
N ILE A 55 9.26 -4.57 -5.76
CA ILE A 55 9.67 -3.57 -4.77
C ILE A 55 8.52 -2.71 -4.24
N ASN A 56 7.37 -2.64 -4.93
CA ASN A 56 6.25 -1.78 -4.51
C ASN A 56 5.72 -2.11 -3.11
N ALA A 57 5.62 -3.39 -2.74
CA ALA A 57 5.16 -3.79 -1.42
C ALA A 57 6.07 -3.24 -0.30
N MET A 58 7.38 -3.29 -0.52
CA MET A 58 8.38 -2.73 0.38
C MET A 58 8.27 -1.20 0.44
N ARG A 59 8.18 -0.54 -0.72
CA ARG A 59 8.08 0.93 -0.83
C ARG A 59 6.85 1.46 -0.09
N ILE A 60 5.67 0.90 -0.38
CA ILE A 60 4.42 1.29 0.28
C ILE A 60 4.52 1.09 1.79
N SER A 61 5.08 -0.04 2.24
CA SER A 61 5.22 -0.30 3.67
C SER A 61 6.12 0.74 4.37
N ARG A 62 7.22 1.16 3.73
CA ARG A 62 8.10 2.20 4.26
C ARG A 62 7.44 3.56 4.29
N GLU A 63 6.77 3.95 3.21
CA GLU A 63 6.08 5.24 3.13
C GLU A 63 4.96 5.35 4.16
N VAL A 64 4.18 4.29 4.37
CA VAL A 64 3.20 4.27 5.46
C VAL A 64 3.84 4.53 6.81
N ILE A 65 4.96 3.88 7.11
CA ILE A 65 5.66 4.06 8.40
C ILE A 65 6.22 5.48 8.53
N ARG A 66 6.76 6.06 7.45
CA ARG A 66 7.23 7.46 7.43
C ARG A 66 6.11 8.46 7.69
N LEU A 67 4.91 8.20 7.18
CA LEU A 67 3.79 9.13 7.25
C LEU A 67 2.99 9.06 8.55
N VAL A 68 3.05 7.93 9.29
CA VAL A 68 2.31 7.81 10.55
C VAL A 68 3.05 8.53 11.68
N PRO A 69 2.36 9.37 12.47
CA PRO A 69 3.00 10.17 13.51
C PRO A 69 3.33 9.38 14.79
N ASP A 70 2.70 8.22 14.99
CA ASP A 70 2.97 7.30 16.10
C ASP A 70 2.83 5.87 15.60
N GLU A 71 3.97 5.18 15.45
CA GLU A 71 4.03 3.82 14.93
C GLU A 71 3.32 2.79 15.84
N ASP A 72 3.41 2.96 17.15
CA ASP A 72 2.85 1.99 18.10
C ASP A 72 1.34 2.12 18.21
N ALA A 73 0.85 3.35 18.18
CA ALA A 73 -0.58 3.63 18.07
C ALA A 73 -1.15 3.10 16.75
N PHE A 74 -0.45 3.32 15.64
CA PHE A 74 -0.80 2.80 14.32
C PHE A 74 -0.85 1.26 14.30
N ARG A 75 0.22 0.59 14.76
CA ARG A 75 0.30 -0.89 14.78
C ARG A 75 -0.81 -1.50 15.61
N SER A 76 -1.10 -0.93 16.78
CA SER A 76 -2.15 -1.40 17.67
C SER A 76 -3.54 -1.24 17.04
N THR A 77 -3.80 -0.09 16.43
CA THR A 77 -5.06 0.19 15.72
C THR A 77 -5.24 -0.73 14.52
N LEU A 78 -4.20 -0.90 13.69
CA LEU A 78 -4.24 -1.75 12.50
C LEU A 78 -4.49 -3.22 12.85
N ARG A 79 -3.91 -3.72 13.95
CA ARG A 79 -4.18 -5.08 14.44
C ARG A 79 -5.67 -5.26 14.79
N ALA A 80 -6.26 -4.28 15.49
CA ALA A 80 -7.68 -4.30 15.83
C ALA A 80 -8.59 -4.25 14.58
N VAL A 81 -8.30 -3.35 13.64
CA VAL A 81 -9.05 -3.22 12.37
C VAL A 81 -8.97 -4.52 11.55
N LYS A 82 -7.78 -5.11 11.38
CA LYS A 82 -7.61 -6.36 10.63
C LYS A 82 -8.31 -7.54 11.30
N LEU A 83 -8.28 -7.62 12.63
CA LEU A 83 -9.03 -8.63 13.38
C LEU A 83 -10.53 -8.47 13.16
N TRP A 84 -11.05 -7.25 13.31
CA TRP A 84 -12.45 -6.92 13.05
C TRP A 84 -12.85 -7.31 11.62
N ALA A 85 -12.11 -6.88 10.61
CA ALA A 85 -12.42 -7.13 9.20
C ALA A 85 -12.51 -8.63 8.89
N ARG A 86 -11.58 -9.42 9.43
CA ARG A 86 -11.61 -10.89 9.32
C ARG A 86 -12.83 -11.49 10.00
N ARG A 87 -13.15 -11.06 11.23
CA ARG A 87 -14.32 -11.54 11.99
C ARG A 87 -15.65 -11.15 11.36
N ARG A 88 -15.69 -10.07 10.58
CA ARG A 88 -16.87 -9.60 9.84
C ARG A 88 -16.95 -10.13 8.40
N GLY A 89 -15.97 -10.92 7.95
CA GLY A 89 -15.97 -11.50 6.61
C GLY A 89 -15.67 -10.51 5.48
N VAL A 90 -15.10 -9.34 5.78
CA VAL A 90 -14.82 -8.27 4.80
C VAL A 90 -13.31 -8.13 4.49
N TYR A 91 -12.53 -9.19 4.71
CA TYR A 91 -11.09 -9.21 4.46
C TYR A 91 -10.76 -10.18 3.32
N SER A 92 -10.86 -9.74 2.06
CA SER A 92 -10.48 -10.54 0.88
C SER A 92 -10.47 -9.72 -0.42
N ASN A 93 -9.27 -9.43 -0.95
CA ASN A 93 -9.14 -8.74 -2.25
C ASN A 93 -9.72 -9.56 -3.42
N ILE A 94 -9.56 -10.89 -3.38
CA ILE A 94 -10.02 -11.79 -4.45
C ILE A 94 -11.57 -11.79 -4.54
N LEU A 95 -12.25 -11.58 -3.42
CA LEU A 95 -13.71 -11.53 -3.36
C LEU A 95 -14.27 -10.11 -3.56
N GLY A 96 -13.43 -9.13 -3.91
CA GLY A 96 -13.83 -7.73 -4.09
C GLY A 96 -13.95 -6.91 -2.81
N TYR A 97 -13.59 -7.49 -1.65
CA TYR A 97 -13.43 -6.74 -0.40
C TYR A 97 -11.99 -6.19 -0.28
N LEU A 98 -11.72 -5.50 0.82
CA LEU A 98 -10.41 -4.88 1.04
C LEU A 98 -9.33 -5.91 1.40
N GLY A 99 -8.18 -5.75 0.73
CA GLY A 99 -6.95 -6.49 1.02
C GLY A 99 -6.16 -5.90 2.19
N GLY A 100 -5.06 -6.57 2.54
CA GLY A 100 -4.23 -6.16 3.67
C GLY A 100 -3.67 -4.75 3.57
N ILE A 101 -3.24 -4.34 2.37
CA ILE A 101 -2.67 -3.01 2.14
C ILE A 101 -3.73 -1.90 2.21
N SER A 102 -4.93 -2.14 1.71
CA SER A 102 -6.04 -1.19 1.79
C SER A 102 -6.39 -0.85 3.25
N TRP A 103 -6.51 -1.87 4.11
CA TRP A 103 -6.72 -1.67 5.55
C TRP A 103 -5.56 -0.90 6.20
N THR A 104 -4.32 -1.18 5.78
CA THR A 104 -3.12 -0.47 6.25
C THR A 104 -3.19 1.02 5.91
N ILE A 105 -3.46 1.36 4.65
CA ILE A 105 -3.55 2.74 4.14
C ILE A 105 -4.68 3.51 4.83
N MET A 106 -5.88 2.93 4.89
CA MET A 106 -7.02 3.54 5.59
C MET A 106 -6.72 3.79 7.07
N THR A 107 -6.06 2.85 7.74
CA THR A 107 -5.68 3.03 9.15
C THR A 107 -4.64 4.13 9.31
N ALA A 108 -3.65 4.19 8.43
CA ALA A 108 -2.64 5.24 8.43
C ALA A 108 -3.26 6.62 8.25
N LYS A 109 -4.25 6.77 7.35
CA LYS A 109 -4.99 8.03 7.15
C LYS A 109 -5.69 8.51 8.42
N VAL A 110 -6.26 7.60 9.19
CA VAL A 110 -6.92 7.92 10.46
C VAL A 110 -5.87 8.37 11.48
N CYS A 111 -4.72 7.68 11.55
CA CYS A 111 -3.61 8.07 12.42
C CYS A 111 -3.05 9.45 12.07
N THR A 112 -2.95 9.83 10.79
CA THR A 112 -2.45 11.17 10.42
C THR A 112 -3.43 12.29 10.75
N ILE A 113 -4.75 12.05 10.63
CA ILE A 113 -5.78 13.06 10.93
C ILE A 113 -6.00 13.26 12.42
N PHE A 114 -6.03 12.18 13.21
CA PHE A 114 -6.48 12.21 14.60
C PHE A 114 -5.34 12.05 15.62
N HIS A 115 -4.10 12.39 15.24
CA HIS A 115 -2.97 12.41 16.17
C HIS A 115 -2.94 13.70 17.02
N PRO A 116 -2.46 13.63 18.29
CA PRO A 116 -2.19 12.41 19.05
C PRO A 116 -3.48 11.79 19.58
N SER A 117 -3.61 10.46 19.49
CA SER A 117 -4.72 9.71 20.07
C SER A 117 -4.31 8.29 20.41
N PRO A 118 -4.84 7.71 21.51
CA PRO A 118 -4.59 6.30 21.84
C PRO A 118 -5.33 5.36 20.86
N PRO A 119 -4.90 4.09 20.72
CA PRO A 119 -5.47 3.14 19.78
C PRO A 119 -7.00 2.96 19.85
N ALA A 120 -7.59 3.02 21.05
CA ALA A 120 -9.03 2.89 21.22
C ALA A 120 -9.81 4.04 20.57
N VAL A 121 -9.29 5.27 20.70
CA VAL A 121 -9.87 6.47 20.07
C VAL A 121 -9.66 6.40 18.56
N LEU A 122 -8.47 6.02 18.09
CA LEU A 122 -8.18 5.85 16.66
C LEU A 122 -9.08 4.78 16.03
N LEU A 123 -9.36 3.68 16.71
CA LEU A 123 -10.28 2.65 16.24
C LEU A 123 -11.72 3.18 16.11
N TYR A 124 -12.19 3.96 17.09
CA TYR A 124 -13.49 4.63 16.99
C TYR A 124 -13.51 5.61 15.81
N LYS A 125 -12.47 6.44 15.68
CA LYS A 125 -12.32 7.40 14.57
C LYS A 125 -12.22 6.73 13.22
N PHE A 126 -11.65 5.54 13.13
CA PHE A 126 -11.62 4.75 11.90
C PHE A 126 -13.03 4.47 11.39
N PHE A 127 -13.89 3.91 12.25
CA PHE A 127 -15.27 3.61 11.86
C PHE A 127 -16.07 4.88 11.60
N GLN A 128 -15.92 5.91 12.44
CA GLN A 128 -16.59 7.19 12.26
C GLN A 128 -16.22 7.85 10.93
N LEU A 129 -14.93 7.88 10.57
CA LEU A 129 -14.47 8.53 9.35
C LEU A 129 -14.99 7.79 8.11
N PHE A 130 -14.82 6.47 8.06
CA PHE A 130 -15.15 5.69 6.86
C PHE A 130 -16.64 5.35 6.73
N SER A 131 -17.46 5.52 7.78
CA SER A 131 -18.92 5.45 7.65
C SER A 131 -19.53 6.64 6.92
N TYR A 132 -18.86 7.80 6.95
CA TYR A 132 -19.31 9.04 6.32
C TYR A 132 -18.37 9.51 5.20
N TRP A 133 -17.45 8.65 4.77
CA TRP A 133 -16.52 9.01 3.69
C TRP A 133 -17.28 9.18 2.38
N ASP A 134 -17.00 10.27 1.68
CA ASP A 134 -17.69 10.69 0.47
C ASP A 134 -17.21 9.90 -0.76
N TRP A 135 -17.47 8.59 -0.79
CA TRP A 135 -17.11 7.72 -1.91
C TRP A 135 -17.77 8.22 -3.22
N PRO A 136 -17.07 8.23 -4.37
CA PRO A 136 -15.80 7.57 -4.65
C PRO A 136 -14.56 8.45 -4.45
N ARG A 137 -14.59 9.47 -3.59
CA ARG A 137 -13.40 10.26 -3.26
C ARG A 137 -12.26 9.33 -2.77
N PRO A 138 -11.04 9.42 -3.33
CA PRO A 138 -9.96 8.50 -2.99
C PRO A 138 -9.41 8.76 -1.58
N VAL A 139 -9.05 7.67 -0.89
CA VAL A 139 -8.28 7.74 0.35
C VAL A 139 -6.81 7.88 -0.01
N VAL A 140 -6.25 9.06 0.22
CA VAL A 140 -4.87 9.38 -0.17
C VAL A 140 -4.03 9.71 1.07
N LEU A 141 -2.82 9.14 1.18
CA LEU A 141 -1.90 9.39 2.30
C LEU A 141 -0.95 10.56 2.09
N ALA A 142 -0.48 10.77 0.86
CA ALA A 142 0.41 11.84 0.46
C ALA A 142 -0.11 12.47 -0.84
N GLU A 143 0.24 13.72 -1.11
CA GLU A 143 -0.21 14.43 -2.30
C GLU A 143 0.09 13.64 -3.59
N LEU A 144 -0.87 13.63 -4.52
CA LEU A 144 -0.70 12.95 -5.80
C LEU A 144 0.07 13.88 -6.74
N GLU A 145 1.36 13.65 -6.91
CA GLU A 145 2.19 14.36 -7.86
C GLU A 145 2.08 13.71 -9.25
N PHE A 146 1.24 14.28 -10.12
CA PHE A 146 1.13 13.83 -11.51
C PHE A 146 2.20 14.51 -12.38
N GLU A 147 3.47 14.09 -12.21
CA GLU A 147 4.56 14.54 -13.10
C GLU A 147 4.41 13.96 -14.52
N PRO A 148 4.97 14.61 -15.56
CA PRO A 148 5.00 14.04 -16.91
C PRO A 148 5.81 12.74 -16.92
N GLN A 149 5.10 11.61 -16.93
CA GLN A 149 5.69 10.30 -16.71
C GLN A 149 6.35 9.73 -17.95
N SER A 150 7.29 8.82 -17.73
CA SER A 150 7.68 7.85 -18.76
C SER A 150 6.42 7.14 -19.28
N PRO A 151 6.25 6.97 -20.61
CA PRO A 151 5.07 6.32 -21.18
C PRO A 151 4.82 4.89 -20.67
N ASP A 152 5.83 4.27 -20.05
CA ASP A 152 5.80 2.91 -19.52
C ASP A 152 5.32 2.80 -18.06
N LEU A 153 4.85 3.90 -17.47
CA LEU A 153 4.23 3.94 -16.14
C LEU A 153 2.82 4.51 -16.25
N ARG A 154 1.84 3.66 -15.91
CA ARG A 154 0.45 4.09 -15.74
C ARG A 154 0.17 4.20 -14.25
N GLU A 155 0.02 5.42 -13.78
CA GLU A 155 -0.51 5.70 -12.45
C GLU A 155 -2.03 5.90 -12.46
N TRP A 156 -2.63 5.73 -11.28
CA TRP A 156 -4.06 5.96 -11.12
C TRP A 156 -4.36 7.44 -11.27
N ASN A 157 -5.13 7.80 -12.30
CA ASN A 157 -5.51 9.18 -12.56
C ASN A 157 -6.94 9.20 -13.14
N PRO A 158 -7.97 9.52 -12.33
CA PRO A 158 -9.35 9.55 -12.79
C PRO A 158 -9.62 10.68 -13.78
N ASP A 159 -8.82 11.75 -13.80
CA ASP A 159 -9.02 12.84 -14.76
C ASP A 159 -8.59 12.43 -16.17
N LEU A 160 -7.51 11.63 -16.29
CA LEU A 160 -6.98 11.16 -17.56
C LEU A 160 -7.63 9.84 -18.04
N TYR A 161 -7.91 8.90 -17.13
CA TYR A 161 -8.31 7.54 -17.49
C TYR A 161 -9.78 7.22 -17.14
N PRO A 162 -10.66 7.03 -18.14
CA PRO A 162 -12.07 6.72 -17.90
C PRO A 162 -12.32 5.42 -17.12
N SER A 163 -11.38 4.46 -17.15
CA SER A 163 -11.47 3.24 -16.32
C SER A 163 -11.35 3.55 -14.84
N ASP A 164 -10.51 4.51 -14.47
CA ASP A 164 -10.18 4.84 -13.09
C ASP A 164 -11.33 5.59 -12.42
N ARG A 165 -12.10 6.35 -13.21
CA ARG A 165 -13.38 6.98 -12.79
C ARG A 165 -14.45 5.97 -12.36
N ARG A 166 -14.32 4.70 -12.75
CA ARG A 166 -15.28 3.65 -12.40
C ARG A 166 -14.96 2.99 -11.04
N HIS A 167 -13.85 3.35 -10.40
CA HIS A 167 -13.49 2.81 -9.09
C HIS A 167 -14.44 3.36 -8.01
N VAL A 168 -15.15 2.46 -7.33
CA VAL A 168 -16.19 2.84 -6.35
C VAL A 168 -15.63 3.17 -4.96
N MET A 169 -14.48 2.60 -4.60
CA MET A 169 -13.83 2.78 -3.31
C MET A 169 -12.30 2.86 -3.50
N PRO A 170 -11.77 3.91 -4.15
CA PRO A 170 -10.34 4.04 -4.39
C PRO A 170 -9.57 4.34 -3.10
N ILE A 171 -8.49 3.59 -2.86
CA ILE A 171 -7.61 3.64 -1.69
C ILE A 171 -6.17 3.57 -2.17
#